data_AF-A0A836V465-F1
#
_entry.id   AF-A0A836V465-F1
#
_cell.length_a   1.000
_cell.length_b   1.000
_cell.length_c   1.000
_cell.angle_alpha   90.00
_cell.angle_beta   90.00
_cell.angle_gamma   90.00
#
_symmetry.space_group_name_H-M   'P 1'
#
loop_
_entity.id
_entity.type
_entity.pdbx_description
1 polymer ?
#
loop_
_entity_poly.entity_id
_entity_poly.type
_entity_poly.pdbx_seq_one_letter_code
_entity_poly.pdbx_strand_id
1 'polypeptide(L)'
;MLQRIKEIKHDYTMGELMGMLQKVPPAPAYIIYPVYSSQDKTDPKIKIAPYDPQQPLPEAWMNSPIMFDGIDKLIVDEHEQRDEPNYCWPQIIGGNPDCEKYTQVSGKVMWAPGTGFGPCLGILKISRTTISNFITE
;
A
#
# COMPACT_ATOMS: atom_id res chain seq x y z
N MET A 1 -14.76 11.94 14.69
CA MET A 1 -13.67 12.73 14.08
C MET A 1 -12.30 12.27 14.55
N LEU A 2 -11.95 12.36 15.84
CA LEU A 2 -10.63 11.93 16.36
C LEU A 2 -10.24 10.50 15.94
N GLN A 3 -11.18 9.55 16.04
CA GLN A 3 -10.95 8.16 15.63
C GLN A 3 -10.52 8.04 14.16
N ARG A 4 -11.13 8.81 13.25
CA ARG A 4 -10.78 8.79 11.81
C ARG A 4 -9.39 9.40 11.56
N ILE A 5 -9.03 10.43 12.32
CA ILE A 5 -7.67 11.00 12.23
C ILE A 5 -6.63 9.99 12.76
N LYS A 6 -6.99 9.25 13.81
CA LYS A 6 -6.15 8.18 14.36
C LYS A 6 -5.95 6.99 13.42
N GLU A 7 -6.80 6.79 12.42
CA GLU A 7 -6.56 5.79 11.35
C GLU A 7 -5.36 6.19 10.48
N ILE A 8 -5.04 7.48 10.38
CA ILE A 8 -3.94 8.02 9.58
C ILE A 8 -2.70 8.30 10.45
N LYS A 9 -2.91 8.91 11.63
CA LYS A 9 -1.86 9.27 12.59
C LYS A 9 -2.22 8.75 13.98
N HIS A 10 -1.73 7.55 14.33
CA HIS A 10 -2.14 6.81 15.53
C HIS A 10 -1.91 7.56 16.85
N ASP A 11 -0.85 8.35 16.93
CA ASP A 11 -0.46 9.14 18.10
C ASP A 11 -1.22 10.49 18.22
N TYR A 12 -2.09 10.82 17.25
CA TYR A 12 -2.82 12.09 17.27
C TYR A 12 -3.75 12.21 18.49
N THR A 13 -3.63 13.33 19.19
CA THR A 13 -4.30 13.57 20.47
C THR A 13 -5.55 14.43 20.34
N MET A 14 -6.42 14.38 21.35
CA MET A 14 -7.59 15.28 21.40
C MET A 14 -7.16 16.75 21.53
N GLY A 15 -6.06 17.03 22.24
CA GLY A 15 -5.51 18.38 22.39
C GLY A 15 -5.07 18.97 21.05
N GLU A 16 -4.40 18.19 20.22
CA GLU A 16 -4.04 18.59 18.85
C GLU A 16 -5.27 18.84 17.98
N LEU A 17 -6.30 17.98 18.07
CA LEU A 17 -7.55 18.18 17.34
C LEU A 17 -8.24 19.49 17.74
N MET A 18 -8.38 19.76 19.03
CA MET A 18 -9.00 20.98 19.53
C MET A 18 -8.18 22.21 19.16
N GLY A 19 -6.86 22.15 19.30
CA GLY A 19 -5.96 23.23 18.91
C GLY A 19 -5.98 23.51 17.41
N MET A 20 -6.21 22.49 16.57
CA MET A 20 -6.42 22.66 15.13
C MET A 20 -7.75 23.34 14.84
N LEU A 21 -8.85 22.87 15.43
CA LEU A 21 -10.20 23.43 15.21
C LEU A 21 -10.34 24.88 15.70
N GLN A 22 -9.61 25.28 16.73
CA GLN A 22 -9.64 26.66 17.25
C GLN A 22 -8.93 27.69 16.35
N LYS A 23 -8.02 27.25 15.48
CA LYS A 23 -7.20 28.14 14.64
C LYS A 23 -7.86 28.49 13.31
N VAL A 24 -8.99 27.86 12.97
CA VAL A 24 -9.61 27.99 11.65
C VAL A 24 -10.71 29.05 11.69
N PRO A 25 -10.75 29.99 10.73
CA PRO A 25 -11.85 30.95 10.64
C PRO A 25 -13.18 30.25 10.30
N PRO A 26 -14.34 30.79 10.72
CA PRO A 26 -15.65 30.22 10.40
C PRO A 26 -15.88 30.02 8.90
N ALA A 27 -16.33 28.83 8.52
CA ALA A 27 -16.63 28.45 7.13
C ALA A 27 -17.84 27.50 7.09
N PRO A 28 -18.59 27.44 5.97
CA PRO A 28 -19.75 26.54 5.84
C PRO A 28 -19.38 25.05 5.87
N ALA A 29 -18.16 24.71 5.45
CA ALA A 29 -17.63 23.36 5.49
C ALA A 29 -16.10 23.41 5.61
N TYR A 30 -15.53 22.33 6.16
CA TYR A 30 -14.09 22.13 6.27
C TYR A 30 -13.72 20.74 5.75
N ILE A 31 -12.50 20.64 5.24
CA ILE A 31 -11.86 19.37 4.92
C ILE A 31 -10.66 19.20 5.83
N ILE A 32 -10.57 18.04 6.46
CA ILE A 32 -9.42 17.58 7.24
C ILE A 32 -8.69 16.54 6.41
N TYR A 33 -7.39 16.71 6.24
CA TYR A 33 -6.60 15.88 5.33
C TYR A 33 -5.15 15.72 5.79
N PRO A 34 -4.49 14.62 5.41
CA PRO A 34 -3.07 14.45 5.63
C PRO A 34 -2.24 15.12 4.53
N VAL A 35 -1.09 15.63 4.93
CA VAL A 35 -0.01 16.06 4.04
C VAL A 35 1.25 15.34 4.45
N TYR A 36 1.98 14.82 3.47
CA TYR A 36 3.20 14.05 3.67
C TYR A 36 4.38 14.85 3.11
N SER A 37 5.42 15.03 3.92
CA SER A 37 6.65 15.73 3.48
C SER A 37 7.76 14.77 3.08
N SER A 38 7.72 13.54 3.58
CA SER A 38 8.66 12.48 3.24
C SER A 38 8.39 11.92 1.83
N GLN A 39 9.45 11.49 1.15
CA GLN A 39 9.33 10.81 -0.14
C GLN A 39 8.59 9.47 -0.04
N ASP A 40 8.67 8.81 1.11
CA ASP A 40 8.02 7.52 1.35
C ASP A 40 6.61 7.63 1.93
N LYS A 41 6.09 8.86 2.10
CA LYS A 41 4.73 9.15 2.55
C LYS A 41 4.37 8.54 3.90
N THR A 42 5.34 8.42 4.80
CA THR A 42 5.17 7.82 6.14
C THR A 42 4.98 8.83 7.27
N ASP A 43 5.01 10.14 6.96
CA ASP A 43 5.00 11.24 7.93
C ASP A 43 3.72 12.10 7.86
N PRO A 44 2.53 11.55 8.17
CA PRO A 44 1.28 12.29 8.03
C PRO A 44 1.23 13.52 8.94
N LYS A 45 1.07 14.70 8.33
CA LYS A 45 0.72 15.95 9.02
C LYS A 45 -0.72 16.30 8.73
N ILE A 46 -1.54 16.32 9.77
CA ILE A 46 -2.97 16.62 9.65
C ILE A 46 -3.16 18.14 9.48
N LYS A 47 -3.84 18.53 8.41
CA LYS A 47 -4.22 19.91 8.10
C LYS A 47 -5.74 20.04 8.00
N ILE A 48 -6.21 21.28 8.14
CA ILE A 48 -7.61 21.66 7.95
C ILE A 48 -7.67 22.88 7.02
N ALA A 49 -8.62 22.89 6.10
CA ALA A 49 -8.88 24.02 5.22
C ALA A 49 -10.40 24.23 5.05
N PRO A 50 -10.86 25.47 4.84
CA PRO A 50 -12.24 25.72 4.43
C PRO A 50 -12.49 25.07 3.06
N TYR A 51 -13.69 24.51 2.88
CA TYR A 51 -14.11 23.95 1.60
C TYR A 51 -14.94 24.96 0.82
N ASP A 52 -14.51 25.21 -0.41
CA ASP A 52 -15.25 25.98 -1.40
C ASP A 52 -15.39 25.10 -2.67
N PRO A 53 -16.61 24.71 -3.07
CA PRO A 53 -16.84 23.86 -4.24
C PRO A 53 -16.44 24.54 -5.57
N GLN A 54 -16.19 25.85 -5.57
CA GLN A 54 -15.75 26.59 -6.76
C GLN A 54 -14.22 26.66 -6.88
N GLN A 55 -13.48 26.21 -5.88
CA GLN A 55 -12.02 26.23 -5.86
C GLN A 55 -11.45 24.80 -5.90
N PRO A 56 -10.27 24.61 -6.53
CA PRO A 56 -9.57 23.35 -6.41
C PRO A 56 -9.23 23.07 -4.94
N LEU A 57 -9.25 21.80 -4.57
CA LEU A 57 -8.84 21.36 -3.25
C LEU A 57 -7.34 21.67 -3.01
N PRO A 58 -6.89 21.88 -1.77
CA PRO A 58 -5.55 22.40 -1.48
C PRO A 58 -4.40 21.53 -2.00
N GLU A 59 -4.60 20.21 -2.08
CA GLU A 59 -3.55 19.28 -2.48
C GLU A 59 -3.85 18.68 -3.86
N ALA A 60 -2.82 18.58 -4.71
CA ALA A 60 -2.97 18.11 -6.09
C ALA A 60 -3.57 16.69 -6.17
N TRP A 61 -3.25 15.81 -5.21
CA TRP A 61 -3.80 14.45 -5.11
C TRP A 61 -5.30 14.40 -4.82
N MET A 62 -5.88 15.47 -4.27
CA MET A 62 -7.32 15.55 -4.02
C MET A 62 -8.11 15.93 -5.27
N ASN A 63 -7.46 16.62 -6.21
CA ASN A 63 -8.06 17.07 -7.46
C ASN A 63 -7.81 16.08 -8.62
N SER A 64 -6.88 15.16 -8.44
CA SER A 64 -6.45 14.21 -9.48
C SER A 64 -6.96 12.80 -9.17
N PRO A 65 -7.36 12.03 -10.18
CA PRO A 65 -7.62 10.60 -10.00
C PRO A 65 -6.38 9.89 -9.45
N ILE A 66 -6.61 8.88 -8.61
CA ILE A 66 -5.61 8.17 -7.79
C ILE A 66 -4.37 7.81 -8.61
N MET A 67 -3.26 8.49 -8.35
CA MET A 67 -1.93 8.05 -8.78
C MET A 67 -1.19 7.58 -7.53
N PHE A 68 -0.75 6.32 -7.53
CA PHE A 68 0.13 5.80 -6.49
C PHE A 68 1.48 6.48 -6.65
N ASP A 69 1.76 7.46 -5.78
CA ASP A 69 2.95 8.34 -5.86
C ASP A 69 4.04 7.96 -4.85
N GLY A 70 3.78 6.97 -4.00
CA GLY A 70 4.77 6.39 -3.10
C GLY A 70 5.80 5.53 -3.84
N ILE A 71 7.02 5.53 -3.31
CA ILE A 71 8.09 4.65 -3.79
C ILE A 71 7.76 3.21 -3.40
N ASP A 72 7.89 2.27 -4.34
CA ASP A 72 7.79 0.83 -4.06
C ASP A 72 8.83 0.43 -3.01
N LYS A 73 8.38 -0.10 -1.87
CA LYS A 73 9.24 -0.69 -0.83
C LYS A 73 9.08 -2.20 -0.82
N LEU A 74 10.20 -2.92 -0.76
CA LEU A 74 10.22 -4.36 -0.54
C LEU A 74 9.77 -4.65 0.91
N ILE A 75 8.72 -5.46 1.05
CA ILE A 75 8.18 -5.90 2.34
C ILE A 75 8.67 -7.31 2.66
N VAL A 76 8.62 -8.20 1.66
CA VAL A 76 9.10 -9.58 1.77
C VAL A 76 9.92 -9.91 0.54
N ASP A 77 11.09 -10.49 0.77
CA ASP A 77 11.89 -11.17 -0.25
C ASP A 77 11.87 -12.65 0.06
N GLU A 78 11.08 -13.41 -0.69
CA GLU A 78 11.10 -14.87 -0.64
C GLU A 78 12.28 -15.33 -1.48
N HIS A 79 13.38 -15.61 -0.80
CA HIS A 79 14.53 -16.29 -1.40
C HIS A 79 14.12 -17.65 -1.96
N GLU A 80 14.88 -18.09 -2.95
CA GLU A 80 14.66 -19.38 -3.61
C GLU A 80 14.66 -20.52 -2.60
N GLN A 81 13.56 -21.26 -2.53
CA GLN A 81 13.40 -22.42 -1.66
C GLN A 81 12.89 -23.60 -2.47
N ARG A 82 13.45 -24.79 -2.21
CA ARG A 82 12.92 -26.06 -2.72
C ARG A 82 11.64 -26.37 -1.95
N ASP A 83 10.55 -26.62 -2.67
CA ASP A 83 9.26 -26.99 -2.07
C ASP A 83 9.40 -28.38 -1.41
N GLU A 84 9.25 -28.43 -0.08
CA GLU A 84 9.30 -29.66 0.72
C GLU A 84 8.15 -29.70 1.74
N PRO A 85 7.24 -30.69 1.68
CA PRO A 85 7.11 -31.73 0.65
C PRO A 85 6.58 -31.16 -0.67
N ASN A 86 7.05 -31.74 -1.78
CA ASN A 86 6.82 -31.25 -3.13
C ASN A 86 5.38 -31.54 -3.62
N TYR A 87 4.40 -30.72 -3.21
CA TYR A 87 2.97 -31.00 -3.40
C TYR A 87 2.38 -30.46 -4.72
N CYS A 88 3.10 -29.57 -5.41
CA CYS A 88 2.58 -28.82 -6.56
C CYS A 88 2.69 -29.54 -7.92
N TRP A 89 2.38 -30.84 -8.00
CA TRP A 89 2.42 -31.61 -9.26
C TRP A 89 1.05 -32.13 -9.66
N PRO A 90 0.23 -31.34 -10.36
CA PRO A 90 -0.87 -31.91 -11.15
C PRO A 90 -0.32 -32.79 -12.28
N GLN A 91 -1.11 -33.77 -12.74
CA GLN A 91 -0.80 -34.58 -13.92
C GLN A 91 -0.34 -33.67 -15.07
N ILE A 92 0.89 -33.88 -15.55
CA ILE A 92 1.38 -33.21 -16.75
C ILE A 92 0.72 -33.90 -17.95
N ILE A 93 0.13 -33.11 -18.86
CA ILE A 93 -0.40 -33.64 -20.13
C ILE A 93 0.79 -34.22 -20.91
N GLY A 94 0.84 -35.56 -21.02
CA GLY A 94 1.98 -36.31 -21.56
C GLY A 94 2.55 -37.39 -20.62
N GLY A 95 2.09 -37.44 -19.36
CA GLY A 95 2.50 -38.45 -18.37
C GLY A 95 3.35 -37.86 -17.25
N ASN A 96 3.51 -38.63 -16.16
CA ASN A 96 4.41 -38.27 -15.06
C ASN A 96 5.80 -38.83 -15.37
N PRO A 97 6.82 -37.99 -15.66
CA PRO A 97 8.16 -38.50 -15.84
C PRO A 97 8.67 -39.14 -14.55
N ASP A 98 9.26 -40.33 -14.71
CA ASP A 98 9.92 -41.11 -13.65
C ASP A 98 11.37 -40.65 -13.52
N CYS A 99 11.54 -39.44 -13.02
CA CYS A 99 12.83 -38.80 -12.84
C CYS A 99 12.85 -37.96 -11.56
N GLU A 100 14.04 -37.63 -11.06
CA GLU A 100 14.13 -36.71 -9.92
C GLU A 100 13.57 -35.35 -10.34
N LYS A 101 12.65 -34.83 -9.53
CA LYS A 101 11.96 -33.57 -9.79
C LYS A 101 11.75 -32.78 -8.52
N TYR A 102 11.85 -31.47 -8.64
CA TYR A 102 11.60 -30.54 -7.56
C TYR A 102 11.08 -29.21 -8.07
N THR A 103 10.33 -28.54 -7.21
CA THR A 103 9.83 -27.19 -7.48
C THR A 103 10.64 -26.19 -6.68
N GLN A 104 11.03 -25.10 -7.32
CA GLN A 104 11.59 -23.93 -6.64
C GLN A 104 10.57 -22.82 -6.63
N VAL A 105 10.40 -22.19 -5.47
CA VAL A 105 9.57 -21.01 -5.32
C VAL A 105 10.44 -19.84 -4.88
N SER A 106 10.22 -18.69 -5.50
CA SER A 106 10.78 -17.42 -5.07
C SER A 106 9.78 -16.31 -5.35
N GLY A 107 9.95 -15.16 -4.70
CA GLY A 107 9.00 -14.08 -4.87
C GLY A 107 9.34 -12.82 -4.12
N LYS A 108 8.63 -11.75 -4.46
CA LYS A 108 8.75 -10.44 -3.83
C LYS A 108 7.37 -9.88 -3.57
N VAL A 109 7.18 -9.38 -2.36
CA VAL A 109 6.02 -8.58 -1.99
C VAL A 109 6.50 -7.14 -1.82
N MET A 110 5.92 -6.23 -2.60
CA MET A 110 6.24 -4.80 -2.56
C MET A 110 5.00 -3.99 -2.19
N TRP A 111 5.20 -2.93 -1.44
CA TRP A 111 4.16 -1.97 -1.07
C TRP A 111 4.54 -0.57 -1.52
N ALA A 112 3.64 0.10 -2.22
CA ALA A 112 3.73 1.52 -2.51
C ALA A 112 2.53 2.23 -1.85
N PRO A 113 2.75 3.13 -0.88
CA PRO A 113 1.66 3.93 -0.33
C PRO A 113 1.09 4.87 -1.40
N GLY A 114 -0.19 5.18 -1.29
CA GLY A 114 -0.86 6.15 -2.17
C GLY A 114 -1.54 7.23 -1.34
N THR A 115 -1.46 8.48 -1.79
CA THR A 115 -2.13 9.59 -1.10
C THR A 115 -3.42 10.03 -1.79
N GLY A 116 -4.02 9.24 -2.69
CA GLY A 116 -5.17 9.66 -3.51
C GLY A 116 -6.52 9.74 -2.76
N PHE A 117 -7.49 10.42 -3.38
CA PHE A 117 -8.90 10.42 -2.94
C PHE A 117 -9.55 9.06 -3.31
N GLY A 118 -9.51 8.12 -2.37
CA GLY A 118 -10.11 6.78 -2.52
C GLY A 118 -9.98 5.92 -1.26
N PRO A 119 -10.66 4.76 -1.20
CA PRO A 119 -10.56 3.84 -0.06
C PRO A 119 -9.22 3.08 0.02
N CYS A 120 -8.38 3.17 -1.02
CA CYS A 120 -7.14 2.42 -1.12
C CYS A 120 -5.95 3.23 -0.59
N LEU A 121 -5.33 2.73 0.49
CA LEU A 121 -4.17 3.35 1.15
C LEU A 121 -2.83 3.17 0.38
N GLY A 122 -2.86 2.44 -0.74
CA GLY A 122 -1.68 2.12 -1.55
C GLY A 122 -1.90 0.90 -2.44
N ILE A 123 -0.82 0.40 -3.04
CA ILE A 123 -0.78 -0.77 -3.91
C ILE A 123 0.16 -1.83 -3.33
N LEU A 124 -0.35 -3.06 -3.21
CA LEU A 124 0.43 -4.25 -2.89
C LEU A 124 0.72 -5.00 -4.19
N LYS A 125 2.00 -5.19 -4.53
CA LYS A 125 2.45 -5.96 -5.69
C LYS A 125 3.05 -7.26 -5.20
N ILE A 126 2.57 -8.38 -5.73
CA ILE A 126 3.10 -9.72 -5.46
C ILE A 126 3.64 -10.26 -6.77
N SER A 127 4.93 -10.58 -6.81
CA SER A 127 5.56 -11.30 -7.91
C SER A 127 6.05 -12.63 -7.36
N ARG A 128 5.56 -13.75 -7.88
CA ARG A 128 5.99 -15.08 -7.46
C ARG A 128 6.37 -15.90 -8.68
N THR A 129 7.51 -16.56 -8.61
CA THR A 129 8.05 -17.43 -9.64
C THR A 129 8.09 -18.86 -9.11
N THR A 130 7.58 -19.78 -9.92
CA THR A 130 7.60 -21.22 -9.66
C THR A 130 8.34 -21.90 -10.81
N ILE A 131 9.45 -22.58 -10.51
CA ILE A 131 10.24 -23.33 -11.49
C ILE A 131 10.09 -24.81 -11.18
N SER A 132 9.69 -25.59 -12.19
CA SER A 132 9.65 -27.06 -12.12
C SER A 132 10.88 -27.64 -12.80
N ASN A 133 11.74 -28.28 -12.02
CA ASN A 133 12.96 -28.90 -12.52
C ASN A 133 12.76 -30.41 -12.70
N PHE A 134 13.28 -30.94 -13.80
CA PHE A 134 13.33 -32.37 -14.12
C PHE A 134 14.78 -32.76 -14.41
N ILE A 135 15.30 -33.75 -13.69
CA ILE A 135 16.67 -34.23 -13.86
C ILE A 135 16.60 -35.53 -14.65
N THR A 136 17.01 -35.51 -15.91
CA THR A 136 17.19 -36.71 -16.74
C THR A 136 18.66 -37.10 -16.76
N GLU A 137 18.96 -38.38 -16.61
CA GLU A 137 20.31 -38.94 -16.82
C GLU A 137 20.79 -38.78 -18.27
#